data_AF-A3KFC5-F1
#
_entry.id   AF-A3KFC5-F1
#
_cell.length_a   1.000
_cell.length_b   1.000
_cell.length_c   1.000
_cell.angle_alpha   90.00
_cell.angle_beta   90.00
_cell.angle_gamma   90.00
#
_symmetry.space_group_name_H-M   'P 1'
#
loop_
_entity.id
_entity.type
_entity.pdbx_description
1 polymer ?
#
loop_
_entity_poly.entity_id
_entity_poly.type
_entity_poly.pdbx_seq_one_letter_code
_entity_poly.pdbx_strand_id
1 'polypeptide(L)'
;HEGYSRDSNMKSIRFPIQRGCTYDKVEYHSAILPGCPIDSNPVFTYPVALSCHCGACRTDSDECTHRTSADRVKCSKPVTRIYPFPGQSNYMTPF
;
A
#
# COMPACT_ATOMS: atom_id res chain seq x y z
N HIS A 1 14.97 -6.08 -5.27
CA HIS A 1 15.14 -4.97 -6.23
C HIS A 1 15.85 -3.85 -5.50
N GLU A 2 17.13 -3.62 -5.80
CA GLU A 2 17.92 -2.56 -5.17
C GLU A 2 17.83 -1.30 -6.06
N GLY A 3 17.41 -0.17 -5.48
CA GLY A 3 17.30 1.10 -6.20
C GLY A 3 18.66 1.79 -6.26
N TYR A 4 19.10 2.20 -7.46
CA TYR A 4 20.34 2.98 -7.64
C TYR A 4 20.01 4.46 -7.90
N SER A 5 20.52 5.34 -7.03
CA SER A 5 20.48 6.80 -7.19
C SER A 5 21.88 7.33 -7.47
N ARG A 6 21.98 8.31 -8.39
CA ARG A 6 23.25 8.96 -8.72
C ARG A 6 23.07 10.47 -8.74
N ASP A 7 23.78 11.15 -7.85
CA ASP A 7 23.88 12.60 -7.87
C ASP A 7 24.92 13.05 -8.90
N SER A 8 24.58 14.06 -9.69
CA SER A 8 25.50 14.62 -10.69
C SER A 8 26.33 15.73 -10.07
N ASN A 9 27.65 15.66 -10.26
CA ASN A 9 28.59 16.68 -9.78
C ASN A 9 28.58 17.98 -10.63
N MET A 10 27.82 18.00 -11.72
CA MET A 10 27.69 19.14 -12.62
C MET A 10 26.40 19.90 -12.30
N LYS A 11 26.50 21.21 -12.04
CA LYS A 11 25.33 22.11 -12.10
C LYS A 11 24.93 22.31 -13.56
N SER A 12 24.19 21.34 -14.09
CA SER A 12 23.68 21.36 -15.46
C SER A 12 22.34 22.09 -15.53
N ILE A 13 22.00 22.66 -16.69
CA ILE A 13 20.65 23.18 -17.01
C ILE A 13 19.63 22.03 -17.11
N ARG A 14 20.09 20.78 -17.21
CA ARG A 14 19.25 19.58 -17.29
C ARG A 14 18.77 19.16 -15.90
N PHE A 15 17.48 18.89 -15.76
CA PHE A 15 16.87 18.43 -14.51
C PHE A 15 17.48 17.08 -14.06
N PRO A 16 17.87 16.94 -12.77
CA PRO A 16 18.37 15.67 -12.24
C PRO A 16 17.25 14.63 -12.26
N ILE A 17 17.57 13.40 -12.69
CA ILE A 17 16.62 12.28 -12.72
C ILE A 17 16.75 11.52 -11.41
N GLN A 18 15.80 11.71 -10.51
CA GLN A 18 15.66 10.89 -9.31
C GLN A 18 14.76 9.69 -9.61
N ARG A 19 15.10 8.54 -9.02
CA ARG A 19 14.37 7.28 -9.22
C ARG A 19 13.72 6.85 -7.91
N GLY A 20 12.44 6.50 -7.98
CA GLY A 20 11.69 5.85 -6.91
C GLY A 20 11.29 4.44 -7.34
N CYS A 21 11.02 3.56 -6.38
CA CYS A 21 10.47 2.24 -6.65
C CYS A 21 8.99 2.22 -6.28
N THR A 22 8.13 1.82 -7.22
CA THR A 22 6.68 1.67 -7.04
C THR A 22 6.21 0.32 -7.54
N TYR A 23 4.94 0.02 -7.34
CA TYR A 23 4.29 -1.19 -7.82
C TYR A 23 4.33 -1.25 -9.34
N ASP A 24 4.76 -2.39 -9.90
CA ASP A 24 4.73 -2.65 -11.35
C ASP A 24 3.50 -3.47 -11.71
N LYS A 25 3.37 -4.64 -11.08
CA LYS A 25 2.20 -5.51 -11.20
C LYS A 25 1.56 -5.70 -9.84
N VAL A 26 0.24 -5.56 -9.79
CA VAL A 26 -0.56 -5.70 -8.57
C VAL A 26 -1.65 -6.74 -8.76
N GLU A 27 -1.98 -7.43 -7.69
CA GLU A 27 -3.15 -8.30 -7.55
C GLU A 27 -4.03 -7.77 -6.43
N TYR A 28 -5.35 -7.91 -6.56
CA TYR A 28 -6.29 -7.44 -5.55
C TYR A 28 -6.77 -8.61 -4.69
N HIS A 29 -6.56 -8.49 -3.39
CA HIS A 29 -7.07 -9.43 -2.39
C HIS A 29 -8.20 -8.78 -1.62
N SER A 30 -9.14 -9.60 -1.15
CA SER A 30 -10.26 -9.14 -0.33
C SER A 30 -10.22 -9.80 1.04
N ALA A 31 -10.55 -9.03 2.08
CA ALA A 31 -10.72 -9.49 3.45
C ALA A 31 -12.10 -9.06 3.96
N ILE A 32 -12.69 -9.85 4.85
CA ILE A 32 -13.94 -9.50 5.54
C ILE A 32 -13.58 -8.78 6.84
N LEU A 33 -13.97 -7.51 6.96
CA LEU A 33 -13.75 -6.72 8.17
C LEU A 33 -14.77 -7.14 9.24
N PRO A 34 -14.30 -7.47 10.46
CA PRO A 34 -15.20 -7.78 11.55
C PRO A 34 -15.81 -6.49 12.13
N GLY A 35 -17.04 -6.58 12.66
CA GLY A 35 -17.67 -5.48 13.41
C GLY A 35 -18.40 -4.43 12.56
N CYS A 36 -18.58 -4.69 11.26
CA CYS A 36 -19.42 -3.89 10.38
C CYS A 36 -20.92 -4.10 10.69
N PRO A 37 -21.77 -3.05 10.57
CA PRO A 37 -23.23 -3.17 10.68
C PRO A 37 -23.83 -4.17 9.69
N ILE A 38 -24.99 -4.75 10.03
CA ILE A 38 -25.69 -5.77 9.24
C ILE A 38 -26.03 -5.27 7.82
N ASP A 39 -26.36 -3.99 7.67
CA ASP A 39 -26.73 -3.38 6.38
C ASP A 39 -25.53 -2.80 5.62
N SER A 40 -24.31 -3.18 6.00
CA SER A 40 -23.08 -2.69 5.36
C SER A 40 -22.30 -3.83 4.72
N ASN A 41 -21.58 -3.54 3.63
CA ASN A 41 -20.69 -4.51 3.00
C ASN A 41 -19.37 -4.60 3.80
N PRO A 42 -19.05 -5.73 4.45
CA PRO A 42 -17.82 -5.88 5.22
C PRO A 42 -16.59 -6.20 4.34
N VAL A 43 -16.75 -6.35 3.02
CA VAL A 43 -15.66 -6.71 2.11
C VAL A 43 -14.73 -5.51 1.89
N PHE A 44 -13.47 -5.66 2.29
CA PHE A 44 -12.40 -4.69 2.02
C PHE A 44 -11.40 -5.27 1.02
N THR A 45 -11.11 -4.52 -0.05
CA THR A 45 -10.20 -4.96 -1.13
C THR A 45 -8.93 -4.11 -1.12
N TYR A 46 -7.77 -4.77 -1.16
CA TYR A 46 -6.46 -4.11 -1.07
C TYR A 46 -5.48 -4.67 -2.12
N PRO A 47 -4.55 -3.83 -2.61
CA PRO A 47 -3.55 -4.27 -3.59
C PRO A 47 -2.38 -5.00 -2.91
N VAL A 48 -1.90 -6.05 -3.57
CA VAL A 48 -0.69 -6.80 -3.23
C VAL A 48 0.28 -6.73 -4.41
N ALA A 49 1.50 -6.30 -4.15
CA ALA A 49 2.51 -6.14 -5.18
C ALA A 49 3.10 -7.50 -5.61
N LEU A 50 2.91 -7.88 -6.87
CA LEU A 50 3.54 -9.05 -7.47
C LEU A 50 4.96 -8.75 -7.97
N SER A 51 5.22 -7.49 -8.33
CA SER A 51 6.54 -7.02 -8.75
C SER A 51 6.67 -5.49 -8.56
N CYS A 52 7.91 -5.02 -8.53
CA CYS A 52 8.23 -3.60 -8.35
C CYS A 52 9.11 -3.10 -9.51
N HIS A 53 8.88 -1.86 -9.91
CA HIS A 53 9.71 -1.17 -10.90
C HIS A 53 10.35 0.06 -10.26
N CYS A 54 11.62 0.33 -10.60
CA CYS A 54 12.34 1.51 -10.15
C CYS A 54 12.66 2.44 -11.33
N GLY A 55 12.02 3.60 -11.35
CA GLY A 55 12.07 4.55 -12.45
C GLY A 55 11.85 5.98 -11.98
N ALA A 56 11.77 6.91 -12.92
CA ALA A 56 11.30 8.26 -12.60
C ALA A 56 9.88 8.17 -12.05
N CYS A 57 9.61 8.85 -10.93
CA CYS A 57 8.29 8.83 -10.34
C CYS A 57 7.28 9.46 -11.30
N ARG A 58 6.21 8.72 -11.59
CA ARG A 58 5.15 9.11 -12.52
C ARG A 58 4.11 9.94 -11.79
N THR A 59 4.20 11.26 -11.88
CA THR A 59 3.27 12.17 -11.19
C THR A 59 1.83 12.10 -11.73
N ASP A 60 1.60 11.44 -12.85
CA ASP A 60 0.28 11.17 -13.43
C ASP A 60 -0.46 10.03 -12.72
N SER A 61 0.26 9.05 -12.18
CA SER A 61 -0.31 7.85 -11.54
C SER A 61 0.04 7.71 -10.06
N ASP A 62 1.17 8.26 -9.62
CA ASP A 62 1.77 8.02 -8.32
C ASP A 62 1.93 9.32 -7.52
N GLU A 63 1.70 9.21 -6.21
CA GLU A 63 1.94 10.30 -5.28
C GLU A 63 3.43 10.37 -4.92
N CYS A 64 4.18 11.18 -5.66
CA CYS A 64 5.63 11.33 -5.49
C CYS A 64 5.97 12.15 -4.23
N THR A 65 5.99 11.50 -3.06
CA THR A 65 6.26 12.14 -1.76
C THR A 65 7.54 11.62 -1.12
N HIS A 66 8.25 12.47 -0.37
CA HIS A 66 9.46 12.07 0.36
C HIS A 66 9.15 11.15 1.56
N ARG A 67 7.98 11.32 2.18
CA ARG A 67 7.42 10.42 3.18
C ARG A 67 5.92 10.35 2.98
N THR A 68 5.40 9.14 2.82
CA THR A 68 3.97 8.92 3.01
C THR A 68 3.61 9.29 4.44
N SER A 69 2.48 9.96 4.65
CA SER A 69 2.02 10.32 5.99
C SER A 69 1.96 9.06 6.84
N ALA A 70 2.69 9.01 7.97
CA ALA A 70 2.68 7.89 8.91
C ALA A 70 1.27 7.56 9.44
N ASP A 71 0.33 8.48 9.25
CA ASP A 71 -1.09 8.31 9.50
C ASP A 71 -1.73 7.17 8.67
N ARG A 72 -1.21 6.89 7.45
CA ARG A 72 -1.73 5.80 6.59
C ARG A 72 -1.50 4.40 7.15
N VAL A 73 -0.56 4.24 8.10
CA VAL A 73 -0.28 2.96 8.77
C VAL A 73 -1.03 2.86 10.11
N LYS A 74 -1.67 3.95 10.56
CA LYS A 74 -2.43 3.97 11.79
C LYS A 74 -3.88 3.61 11.53
N CYS A 75 -4.38 2.61 12.25
CA CYS A 75 -5.81 2.36 12.32
C CYS A 75 -6.46 3.43 13.20
N SER A 76 -7.46 4.14 12.66
CA SER A 76 -8.24 5.12 13.42
C SER A 76 -9.14 4.46 14.47
N LYS A 77 -9.45 3.18 14.30
CA LYS A 77 -10.24 2.36 15.23
C LYS A 77 -9.37 1.29 15.86
N PRO A 78 -9.46 1.07 17.19
CA PRO A 78 -8.76 -0.02 17.85
C PRO A 78 -9.31 -1.36 17.37
N VAL A 79 -8.43 -2.35 17.21
CA VAL A 79 -8.83 -3.74 16.95
C VAL A 79 -9.41 -4.29 18.25
N THR A 80 -10.73 -4.17 18.42
CA THR A 80 -11.43 -4.85 19.50
C THR A 80 -11.50 -6.34 19.17
N ARG A 81 -11.26 -7.21 20.16
CA ARG A 81 -11.38 -8.66 19.98
C ARG A 81 -12.86 -9.00 19.75
N ILE A 82 -13.27 -9.06 18.50
CA ILE A 82 -14.65 -9.42 18.13
C ILE A 82 -14.77 -10.93 18.33
N TYR A 83 -15.65 -11.35 19.24
CA TYR A 83 -15.95 -12.75 19.45
C TYR A 83 -16.41 -13.36 18.12
N PRO A 84 -15.90 -14.54 17.73
CA PRO A 84 -16.42 -15.24 16.56
C PRO A 84 -17.88 -15.59 16.81
N PHE A 85 -18.78 -14.99 16.03
CA PHE A 85 -20.14 -15.50 15.92
C PHE A 85 -20.07 -16.95 15.40
N PRO A 86 -20.85 -17.90 15.97
CA PRO A 86 -20.82 -19.28 15.53
C PRO A 86 -21.32 -19.34 14.07
N GLY A 87 -20.40 -19.57 13.12
CA GLY A 87 -20.72 -19.67 11.69
C GLY A 87 -19.75 -18.95 10.73
N GLN A 88 -18.77 -18.17 11.20
CA GLN A 88 -17.77 -17.57 10.30
C GLN A 88 -16.66 -18.56 9.94
N SER A 89 -16.58 -18.87 8.65
CA SER A 89 -15.54 -19.71 8.05
C SER A 89 -14.13 -19.16 8.33
N ASN A 90 -13.22 -20.04 8.73
CA ASN A 90 -11.85 -19.78 9.18
C ASN A 90 -10.89 -19.32 8.06
N TYR A 91 -11.12 -18.16 7.45
CA TYR A 91 -10.12 -17.53 6.56
C TYR A 91 -9.38 -16.35 7.19
N MET A 92 -9.53 -16.12 8.49
CA MET A 92 -8.51 -15.37 9.24
C MET A 92 -7.37 -16.32 9.56
N THR A 93 -6.45 -16.51 8.60
CA THR A 93 -5.10 -16.98 8.92
C THR A 93 -4.41 -15.85 9.68
N PRO A 94 -4.14 -16.00 10.99
CA PRO A 94 -3.31 -15.05 11.70
C PRO A 94 -1.85 -15.32 11.29
N PHE A 95 -1.11 -14.28 10.93
CA PHE A 95 0.35 -14.33 10.96
C PHE A 95 0.83 -14.05 12.38
#